data_AF-A0A6V7Y6U4-F1
#
_entry.id   AF-A0A6V7Y6U4-F1
#
_cell.length_a   1.000
_cell.length_b   1.000
_cell.length_c   1.000
_cell.angle_alpha   90.00
_cell.angle_beta   90.00
_cell.angle_gamma   90.00
#
_symmetry.space_group_name_H-M   'P 1'
#
loop_
_entity.id
_entity.type
_entity.pdbx_description
1 polymer ?
#
loop_
_entity_poly.entity_id
_entity_poly.type
_entity_poly.pdbx_seq_one_letter_code
_entity_poly.pdbx_strand_id
1 'polypeptide(L)'
;MIDHTTSFRALAKFSGSNVTGASTTLRDNQPKNSKKSSPSPNFHLYSWHANQILADITQLRDLILDKRKEYILCSNAFSIYGTQRFMSDTDRKKFDRETDIAIKNCTKLIKDLNIRINSDKSLRAGDECKHLTAVINLLNVYLKEVLAIVAQLREIYLRKARQIRKNMPTCKFGRNVWT
;
A
#
# COMPACT_ATOMS: atom_id res chain seq x y z
N MET A 1 -6.30 -9.09 -32.11
CA MET A 1 -5.52 -9.88 -31.14
C MET A 1 -4.07 -9.46 -31.34
N ILE A 2 -3.54 -8.60 -30.45
CA ILE A 2 -2.31 -7.83 -30.67
C ILE A 2 -1.22 -8.37 -29.76
N ASP A 3 -0.15 -8.91 -30.36
CA ASP A 3 1.03 -9.42 -29.69
C ASP A 3 1.96 -8.27 -29.28
N HIS A 4 2.20 -8.10 -27.97
CA HIS A 4 3.07 -7.05 -27.42
C HIS A 4 4.53 -7.50 -27.19
N THR A 5 4.95 -8.62 -27.78
CA THR A 5 6.24 -9.30 -27.46
C THR A 5 7.44 -8.80 -28.27
N THR A 6 7.32 -7.72 -29.05
CA THR A 6 8.42 -7.19 -29.88
C THR A 6 9.13 -5.97 -29.29
N SER A 7 8.62 -5.35 -28.23
CA SER A 7 9.13 -4.04 -27.77
C SER A 7 10.29 -4.08 -26.77
N PHE A 8 10.74 -5.25 -26.29
CA PHE A 8 11.76 -5.32 -25.24
C PHE A 8 13.14 -5.87 -25.66
N ARG A 9 13.31 -6.35 -26.90
CA ARG A 9 14.63 -6.85 -27.37
C ARG A 9 15.54 -5.79 -28.01
N ALA A 10 15.00 -4.63 -28.36
CA ALA A 10 15.74 -3.59 -29.06
C ALA A 10 16.57 -2.67 -28.15
N LEU A 11 16.36 -2.67 -26.83
CA LEU A 11 17.06 -1.77 -25.90
C LEU A 11 18.32 -2.36 -25.23
N ALA A 12 18.60 -3.65 -25.40
CA ALA A 12 19.72 -4.32 -24.72
C ALA A 12 21.01 -4.44 -25.58
N LYS A 13 21.07 -3.79 -26.75
CA LYS A 13 22.23 -3.87 -27.66
C LYS A 13 22.99 -2.55 -27.88
N PHE A 14 22.74 -1.52 -27.07
CA PHE A 14 23.35 -0.19 -27.24
C PHE A 14 24.26 0.22 -26.07
N SER A 15 25.11 -0.68 -25.57
CA SER A 15 26.22 -0.30 -24.68
C SER A 15 27.42 -1.23 -24.85
N GLY A 16 28.44 -0.72 -25.56
CA GLY A 16 29.88 -1.05 -25.48
C GLY A 16 30.28 -2.44 -25.98
N SER A 17 30.58 -2.65 -27.27
CA SER A 17 31.80 -2.23 -28.00
C SER A 17 33.10 -2.87 -27.50
N ASN A 18 33.44 -3.97 -28.16
CA ASN A 18 34.76 -4.48 -28.55
C ASN A 18 36.00 -3.69 -28.11
N VAL A 19 36.92 -4.39 -27.43
CA VAL A 19 38.37 -4.21 -27.60
C VAL A 19 38.98 -5.56 -27.96
N THR A 20 39.51 -5.64 -29.17
CA THR A 20 40.26 -6.76 -29.76
C THR A 20 41.70 -6.68 -29.27
N GLY A 21 42.22 -7.77 -28.69
CA GLY A 21 43.63 -7.92 -28.33
C GLY A 21 43.98 -9.40 -28.20
N ALA A 22 44.98 -9.85 -28.96
CA ALA A 22 45.24 -11.24 -29.29
C ALA A 22 46.03 -12.04 -28.23
N SER A 23 45.86 -13.37 -28.30
CA SER A 23 46.76 -14.47 -27.92
C SER A 23 47.12 -14.66 -26.44
N THR A 24 46.78 -15.82 -25.86
CA THR A 24 47.66 -17.01 -25.76
C THR A 24 47.02 -18.05 -24.84
N THR A 25 47.09 -19.30 -25.26
CA THR A 25 46.59 -20.51 -24.59
C THR A 25 47.19 -20.75 -23.22
N LEU A 26 46.37 -20.89 -22.17
CA LEU A 26 46.65 -21.77 -21.03
C LEU A 26 45.37 -22.42 -20.53
N ARG A 27 45.49 -23.74 -20.40
CA ARG A 27 44.52 -24.74 -19.98
C ARG A 27 44.27 -24.57 -18.48
N ASP A 28 43.01 -24.47 -18.07
CA ASP A 28 42.66 -24.82 -16.70
C ASP A 28 41.30 -25.54 -16.64
N ASN A 29 41.36 -26.73 -16.06
CA ASN A 29 40.24 -27.65 -15.89
C ASN A 29 39.40 -27.19 -14.68
N GLN A 30 38.22 -26.65 -14.93
CA GLN A 30 37.16 -26.58 -13.92
C GLN A 30 35.81 -26.87 -14.57
N PRO A 31 35.01 -27.82 -14.03
CA PRO A 31 33.65 -28.04 -14.52
C PRO A 31 32.79 -26.84 -14.12
N LYS A 32 32.65 -25.88 -15.03
CA LYS A 32 31.63 -24.81 -14.92
C LYS A 32 30.25 -25.41 -15.14
N ASN A 33 29.73 -26.09 -14.11
CA ASN A 33 28.32 -26.40 -13.99
C ASN A 33 27.72 -25.60 -12.83
N SER A 34 27.87 -24.28 -12.88
CA SER A 34 27.01 -23.39 -12.11
C SER A 34 25.63 -23.40 -12.78
N LYS A 35 24.86 -24.46 -12.54
CA LYS A 35 23.42 -24.42 -12.78
C LYS A 35 22.94 -23.20 -12.01
N LYS A 36 22.50 -22.14 -12.72
CA LYS A 36 21.78 -21.03 -12.11
C LYS A 36 20.61 -21.69 -11.38
N SER A 37 20.72 -21.78 -10.05
CA SER A 37 19.68 -22.36 -9.21
C SER A 37 18.43 -21.53 -9.44
N SER A 38 17.47 -22.06 -10.18
CA SER A 38 16.15 -21.45 -10.26
C SER A 38 15.61 -21.31 -8.83
N PRO A 39 14.87 -20.23 -8.53
CA PRO A 39 14.23 -20.11 -7.23
C PRO A 39 13.30 -21.31 -6.96
N SER A 40 13.09 -21.62 -5.68
CA SER A 40 12.15 -22.68 -5.31
C SER A 40 10.74 -22.33 -5.82
N PRO A 41 9.92 -23.33 -6.21
CA PRO A 41 8.54 -23.07 -6.64
C PRO A 41 7.72 -22.30 -5.59
N ASN A 42 7.95 -22.59 -4.31
CA ASN A 42 7.28 -21.91 -3.19
C ASN A 42 7.75 -20.46 -3.02
N PHE A 43 9.00 -20.14 -3.36
CA PHE A 43 9.46 -18.76 -3.40
C PHE A 43 8.63 -17.90 -4.37
N HIS A 44 8.34 -18.42 -5.57
CA HIS A 44 7.49 -17.72 -6.54
C HIS A 44 6.06 -17.56 -6.04
N LEU A 45 5.48 -18.60 -5.43
CA LEU A 45 4.14 -18.56 -4.85
C LEU A 45 4.03 -17.50 -3.75
N TYR A 46 4.97 -17.46 -2.81
CA TYR A 46 4.97 -16.47 -1.74
C TYR A 46 5.24 -15.05 -2.25
N SER A 47 6.12 -14.91 -3.23
CA SER A 47 6.37 -13.62 -3.90
C SER A 47 5.11 -13.11 -4.59
N TRP A 48 4.35 -13.99 -5.24
CA TRP A 48 3.07 -13.62 -5.85
C TRP A 48 2.04 -13.22 -4.79
N HIS A 49 1.89 -13.99 -3.71
CA HIS A 49 1.01 -13.63 -2.60
C HIS A 49 1.38 -12.28 -1.96
N ALA A 50 2.68 -12.01 -1.76
CA ALA A 50 3.14 -10.72 -1.26
C ALA A 50 2.74 -9.57 -2.18
N ASN A 51 2.82 -9.77 -3.50
CA ASN A 51 2.36 -8.76 -4.48
C ASN A 51 0.85 -8.54 -4.45
N GLN A 52 0.05 -9.58 -4.20
CA GLN A 52 -1.40 -9.42 -4.02
C GLN A 52 -1.70 -8.57 -2.77
N ILE A 53 -1.04 -8.85 -1.65
CA ILE A 53 -1.18 -8.06 -0.43
C ILE A 53 -0.76 -6.60 -0.66
N LEU A 54 0.32 -6.38 -1.42
CA LEU A 54 0.75 -5.03 -1.80
C LEU A 54 -0.34 -4.28 -2.60
N ALA A 55 -0.98 -4.97 -3.55
CA ALA A 55 -2.06 -4.41 -4.34
C ALA A 55 -3.26 -4.05 -3.45
N ASP A 56 -3.64 -4.93 -2.52
CA ASP A 56 -4.74 -4.70 -1.57
C ASP A 56 -4.47 -3.47 -0.68
N ILE A 57 -3.26 -3.33 -0.13
CA ILE A 57 -2.87 -2.18 0.69
C ILE A 57 -2.87 -0.89 -0.15
N THR A 58 -2.42 -0.96 -1.39
CA THR A 58 -2.39 0.20 -2.30
C THR A 58 -3.81 0.64 -2.67
N GLN A 59 -4.69 -0.32 -2.98
CA GLN A 59 -6.10 -0.03 -3.24
C GLN A 59 -6.77 0.62 -2.01
N LEU A 60 -6.50 0.10 -0.82
CA LEU A 60 -6.98 0.70 0.43
C LEU A 60 -6.51 2.15 0.59
N ARG A 61 -5.21 2.41 0.38
CA ARG A 61 -4.64 3.76 0.41
C ARG A 61 -5.35 4.69 -0.57
N ASP A 62 -5.53 4.25 -1.81
CA ASP A 62 -6.09 5.07 -2.87
C ASP A 62 -7.56 5.40 -2.59
N LEU A 63 -8.34 4.45 -2.09
CA LEU A 63 -9.72 4.67 -1.62
C LEU A 63 -9.79 5.71 -0.50
N ILE A 64 -8.85 5.68 0.45
CA ILE A 64 -8.76 6.66 1.53
C ILE A 64 -8.46 8.06 0.99
N LEU A 65 -7.52 8.16 0.06
CA LEU A 65 -7.12 9.43 -0.54
C LEU A 65 -8.22 10.03 -1.42
N ASP A 66 -8.96 9.21 -2.16
CA ASP A 66 -10.10 9.64 -2.98
C ASP A 66 -11.20 10.27 -2.11
N LYS A 67 -11.52 9.63 -0.97
CA LYS A 67 -12.55 10.12 -0.02
C LYS A 67 -12.09 11.22 0.92
N ARG A 68 -10.80 11.57 0.95
CA ARG A 68 -10.22 12.56 1.88
C ARG A 68 -10.96 13.90 1.87
N LYS A 69 -11.26 14.45 0.68
CA LYS A 69 -11.92 15.75 0.56
C LYS A 69 -13.35 15.69 1.10
N GLU A 70 -14.13 14.70 0.67
CA GLU A 70 -15.53 14.52 1.08
C GLU A 70 -15.67 14.24 2.59
N TYR A 71 -14.72 13.48 3.16
CA TYR A 71 -14.67 13.15 4.59
C TYR A 71 -14.45 14.38 5.47
N ILE A 72 -13.50 15.25 5.07
CA ILE A 72 -13.09 16.44 5.84
C ILE A 72 -14.14 17.56 5.78
N LEU A 73 -14.94 17.63 4.72
CA LEU A 73 -15.98 18.65 4.58
C LEU A 73 -17.15 18.36 5.52
N CYS A 74 -17.56 19.36 6.31
CA CYS A 74 -18.72 19.28 7.21
C CYS A 74 -19.94 19.94 6.55
N SER A 75 -21.12 19.37 6.79
CA SER A 75 -22.42 19.81 6.24
C SER A 75 -22.75 21.30 6.43
N ASN A 76 -22.12 21.99 7.39
CA ASN A 76 -22.41 23.41 7.67
C ASN A 76 -21.59 24.39 6.82
N ALA A 77 -20.64 23.92 6.02
CA ALA A 77 -20.06 24.73 4.96
C ALA A 77 -21.06 24.73 3.80
N PHE A 78 -22.08 25.59 3.90
CA PHE A 78 -22.97 25.90 2.78
C PHE A 78 -22.09 26.17 1.56
N SER A 79 -22.16 25.29 0.56
CA SER A 79 -21.51 25.55 -0.72
C SER A 79 -22.23 26.74 -1.34
N ILE A 80 -21.67 27.93 -1.15
CA ILE A 80 -22.09 29.15 -1.84
C ILE A 80 -21.93 28.99 -3.37
N TYR A 81 -21.20 27.96 -3.83
CA TYR A 81 -20.82 27.73 -5.22
C TYR A 81 -21.13 26.32 -5.78
N GLY A 82 -22.15 25.63 -5.26
CA GLY A 82 -22.68 24.40 -5.87
C GLY A 82 -21.78 23.14 -5.78
N THR A 83 -22.41 21.99 -6.02
CA THR A 83 -21.86 20.65 -6.36
C THR A 83 -20.80 19.95 -5.48
N GLN A 84 -20.35 20.49 -4.35
CA GLN A 84 -19.41 19.75 -3.50
C GLN A 84 -20.12 18.68 -2.65
N ARG A 85 -19.92 17.40 -3.00
CA ARG A 85 -20.46 16.25 -2.25
C ARG A 85 -19.80 16.18 -0.87
N PHE A 86 -20.58 16.36 0.19
CA PHE A 86 -20.14 16.17 1.57
C PHE A 86 -20.51 14.76 2.04
N MET A 87 -19.67 14.14 2.88
CA MET A 87 -20.06 12.92 3.57
C MET A 87 -20.96 13.25 4.77
N SER A 88 -22.08 12.54 4.90
CA SER A 88 -22.92 12.57 6.10
C SER A 88 -22.19 11.89 7.28
N ASP A 89 -22.65 12.11 8.52
CA ASP A 89 -22.08 11.43 9.69
C ASP A 89 -22.23 9.90 9.61
N THR A 90 -23.35 9.43 9.06
CA THR A 90 -23.60 8.00 8.81
C THR A 90 -22.64 7.43 7.76
N ASP A 91 -22.40 8.16 6.67
CA ASP A 91 -21.46 7.74 5.63
C ASP A 91 -20.02 7.71 6.16
N ARG A 92 -19.62 8.69 6.99
CA ARG A 92 -18.29 8.69 7.63
C ARG A 92 -18.10 7.49 8.54
N LYS A 93 -19.08 7.18 9.40
CA LYS A 93 -19.02 6.00 10.28
C LYS A 93 -18.95 4.70 9.48
N LYS A 94 -19.69 4.59 8.39
CA LYS A 94 -19.62 3.44 7.48
C LYS A 94 -18.22 3.33 6.86
N PHE A 95 -17.70 4.41 6.31
CA PHE A 95 -16.36 4.46 5.72
C PHE A 95 -15.26 4.11 6.73
N ASP A 96 -15.33 4.64 7.96
CA ASP A 96 -14.39 4.31 9.03
C ASP A 96 -14.43 2.82 9.38
N ARG A 97 -15.64 2.24 9.48
CA ARG A 97 -15.81 0.81 9.73
C ARG A 97 -15.22 -0.04 8.60
N GLU A 98 -15.52 0.30 7.35
CA GLU A 98 -15.00 -0.43 6.18
C GLU A 98 -13.47 -0.35 6.09
N THR A 99 -12.92 0.84 6.36
CA THR A 99 -11.47 1.07 6.44
C THR A 99 -10.82 0.21 7.53
N ASP A 100 -11.40 0.20 8.74
CA ASP A 100 -10.88 -0.60 9.86
C ASP A 100 -10.94 -2.11 9.57
N ILE A 101 -11.99 -2.58 8.89
CA ILE A 101 -12.11 -3.98 8.45
C ILE A 101 -11.02 -4.31 7.41
N ALA A 102 -10.82 -3.46 6.41
CA ALA A 102 -9.80 -3.66 5.38
C ALA A 102 -8.39 -3.71 5.97
N ILE A 103 -8.07 -2.81 6.91
CA ILE A 103 -6.78 -2.80 7.64
C ILE A 103 -6.59 -4.10 8.42
N LYS A 104 -7.61 -4.57 9.15
CA LYS A 104 -7.57 -5.84 9.88
C LYS A 104 -7.31 -7.02 8.95
N ASN A 105 -7.97 -7.03 7.79
CA ASN A 105 -7.78 -8.06 6.77
C ASN A 105 -6.35 -8.04 6.22
N CYS A 106 -5.81 -6.88 5.84
CA CYS A 106 -4.42 -6.75 5.39
C CYS A 106 -3.43 -7.24 6.46
N THR A 107 -3.66 -6.85 7.72
CA THR A 107 -2.85 -7.30 8.86
C THR A 107 -2.87 -8.82 8.99
N LYS A 108 -4.04 -9.43 8.84
CA LYS A 108 -4.20 -10.90 8.89
C LYS A 108 -3.46 -11.56 7.74
N LEU A 109 -3.61 -11.07 6.51
CA LEU A 109 -2.94 -11.62 5.32
C LEU A 109 -1.41 -11.59 5.47
N ILE A 110 -0.85 -10.48 5.97
CA ILE A 110 0.59 -10.36 6.23
C ILE A 110 1.04 -11.38 7.28
N LYS A 111 0.29 -11.54 8.38
CA LYS A 111 0.60 -12.52 9.43
C LYS A 111 0.53 -13.95 8.91
N ASP A 112 -0.52 -14.29 8.16
CA ASP A 112 -0.71 -15.61 7.58
C ASP A 112 0.41 -15.94 6.60
N LEU A 113 0.82 -14.97 5.76
CA LEU A 113 1.97 -15.12 4.86
C LEU A 113 3.27 -15.37 5.64
N ASN A 114 3.51 -14.62 6.72
CA ASN A 114 4.66 -14.81 7.59
C ASN A 114 4.69 -16.20 8.25
N ILE A 115 3.55 -16.67 8.76
CA ILE A 115 3.43 -18.02 9.35
C ILE A 115 3.77 -19.08 8.30
N ARG A 116 3.23 -18.96 7.08
CA ARG A 116 3.49 -19.90 5.99
C ARG A 116 4.97 -19.96 5.62
N ILE A 117 5.63 -18.82 5.46
CA ILE A 117 7.06 -18.76 5.13
C ILE A 117 7.93 -19.37 6.23
N ASN A 118 7.66 -19.06 7.50
CA ASN A 118 8.45 -19.61 8.61
C ASN A 118 8.23 -21.11 8.84
N SER A 119 7.08 -21.65 8.42
CA SER A 119 6.77 -23.07 8.56
C SER A 119 7.26 -23.91 7.37
N ASP A 120 7.62 -23.27 6.25
CA ASP A 120 7.99 -23.94 5.02
C ASP A 120 9.49 -24.30 5.01
N LYS A 121 9.77 -25.61 5.10
CA LYS A 121 11.13 -26.16 5.06
C LYS A 121 11.71 -26.28 3.65
N SER A 122 10.90 -26.06 2.60
CA SER A 122 11.34 -26.17 1.20
C SER A 122 12.05 -24.91 0.69
N LEU A 123 11.91 -23.79 1.41
CA LEU A 123 12.60 -22.55 1.08
C LEU A 123 14.09 -22.67 1.37
N ARG A 124 14.91 -22.09 0.50
CA ARG A 124 16.35 -21.95 0.76
C ARG A 124 16.56 -21.00 1.93
N ALA A 125 16.84 -21.57 3.10
CA ALA A 125 16.91 -20.87 4.39
C ALA A 125 17.82 -19.63 4.40
N GLY A 126 18.86 -19.61 3.54
CA GLY A 126 19.86 -18.55 3.51
C GLY A 126 19.44 -17.28 2.76
N ASP A 127 18.78 -17.42 1.60
CA ASP A 127 18.57 -16.31 0.65
C ASP A 127 17.08 -16.02 0.46
N GLU A 128 16.29 -17.04 0.12
CA GLU A 128 14.87 -16.93 -0.19
C GLU A 128 14.06 -16.55 1.05
N CYS A 129 14.29 -17.24 2.17
CA CYS A 129 13.59 -16.96 3.42
C CYS A 129 13.89 -15.52 3.90
N LYS A 130 15.17 -15.11 3.92
CA LYS A 130 15.56 -13.74 4.31
C LYS A 130 14.94 -12.69 3.40
N HIS A 131 14.93 -12.92 2.09
CA HIS A 131 14.30 -12.02 1.12
C HIS A 131 12.80 -11.87 1.43
N LEU A 132 12.08 -12.98 1.60
CA LEU A 132 10.65 -12.95 1.87
C LEU A 132 10.33 -12.31 3.23
N THR A 133 11.17 -12.52 4.25
CA THR A 133 11.04 -11.81 5.54
C THR A 133 11.22 -10.29 5.36
N ALA A 134 12.18 -9.85 4.56
CA ALA A 134 12.35 -8.43 4.26
C ALA A 134 11.13 -7.86 3.53
N VAL A 135 10.55 -8.60 2.57
CA VAL A 135 9.30 -8.22 1.89
C VAL A 135 8.14 -8.09 2.88
N ILE A 136 7.97 -9.04 3.81
CA ILE A 136 6.95 -8.96 4.88
C ILE A 136 7.15 -7.69 5.74
N ASN A 137 8.40 -7.35 6.07
CA ASN A 137 8.69 -6.15 6.84
C ASN A 137 8.30 -4.88 6.06
N LEU A 138 8.59 -4.83 4.76
CA LEU A 138 8.19 -3.72 3.90
C LEU A 138 6.67 -3.59 3.81
N LEU A 139 5.93 -4.70 3.66
CA LEU A 139 4.46 -4.68 3.69
C LEU A 139 3.91 -4.15 5.01
N ASN A 140 4.51 -4.52 6.14
CA ASN A 140 4.12 -4.00 7.45
C ASN A 140 4.39 -2.51 7.59
N VAL A 141 5.55 -2.03 7.13
CA VAL A 141 5.89 -0.60 7.12
C VAL A 141 4.88 0.17 6.27
N TYR A 142 4.58 -0.31 5.07
CA TYR A 142 3.63 0.35 4.19
C TYR A 142 2.22 0.39 4.77
N LEU A 143 1.74 -0.70 5.38
CA LEU A 143 0.43 -0.70 6.06
C LEU A 143 0.40 0.28 7.24
N LYS A 144 1.50 0.45 7.98
CA LYS A 144 1.62 1.44 9.06
C LYS A 144 1.54 2.88 8.53
N GLU A 145 2.12 3.15 7.36
CA GLU A 145 1.98 4.46 6.71
C GLU A 145 0.53 4.74 6.32
N VAL A 146 -0.18 3.75 5.78
CA VAL A 146 -1.62 3.88 5.47
C VAL A 146 -2.43 4.14 6.75
N LEU A 147 -2.12 3.45 7.85
CA LEU A 147 -2.71 3.71 9.16
C LEU A 147 -2.47 5.16 9.64
N ALA A 148 -1.27 5.71 9.41
CA ALA A 148 -0.97 7.09 9.75
C ALA A 148 -1.81 8.08 8.93
N ILE A 149 -2.04 7.81 7.63
CA ILE A 149 -2.94 8.60 6.78
C ILE A 149 -4.36 8.61 7.37
N VAL A 150 -4.88 7.46 7.79
CA VAL A 150 -6.21 7.35 8.41
C VAL A 150 -6.29 8.14 9.72
N ALA A 151 -5.27 8.03 10.58
CA ALA A 151 -5.22 8.76 11.84
C ALA A 151 -5.23 10.28 11.61
N GLN A 152 -4.42 10.78 10.67
CA GLN A 152 -4.40 12.19 10.30
C GLN A 152 -5.74 12.66 9.72
N LEU A 153 -6.40 11.84 8.90
CA LEU A 153 -7.70 12.14 8.33
C LEU A 153 -8.75 12.35 9.43
N ARG A 154 -8.81 11.43 10.39
CA ARG A 154 -9.70 11.50 11.56
C ARG A 154 -9.38 12.71 12.44
N GLU A 155 -8.11 13.00 12.66
CA GLU A 155 -7.68 14.16 13.46
C GLU A 155 -8.14 15.49 12.84
N ILE A 156 -7.93 15.67 11.52
CA ILE A 156 -8.36 16.87 10.80
C ILE A 156 -9.88 17.06 10.94
N TYR A 157 -10.66 15.98 10.76
CA TYR A 157 -12.10 16.02 10.95
C TYR A 157 -12.49 16.45 12.37
N LEU A 158 -11.89 15.83 13.40
CA LEU A 158 -12.17 16.17 14.80
C LEU A 158 -11.79 17.62 15.13
N ARG A 159 -10.71 18.14 14.57
CA ARG A 159 -10.32 19.56 14.71
C ARG A 159 -11.38 20.48 14.09
N LYS A 160 -11.84 20.19 12.87
CA LYS A 160 -12.89 20.98 12.21
C LYS A 160 -14.23 20.90 12.93
N ALA A 161 -14.65 19.71 13.36
CA ALA A 161 -15.87 19.51 14.12
C ALA A 161 -15.86 20.31 15.44
N ARG A 162 -14.72 20.32 16.16
CA ARG A 162 -14.55 21.15 17.36
C ARG A 162 -14.63 22.64 17.05
N GLN A 163 -14.02 23.11 15.96
CA GLN A 163 -14.07 24.52 15.57
C GLN A 163 -15.51 24.96 15.28
N ILE A 164 -16.29 24.15 14.56
CA ILE A 164 -17.70 24.45 14.25
C ILE A 164 -18.52 24.56 15.53
N ARG A 165 -18.34 23.65 16.49
CA ARG A 165 -19.04 23.72 17.79
C ARG A 165 -18.69 24.98 18.58
N LYS A 166 -17.44 25.43 18.55
CA LYS A 166 -17.01 26.69 19.21
C LYS A 166 -17.60 27.93 18.53
N ASN A 167 -17.73 27.91 17.21
CA ASN A 167 -18.18 29.05 16.42
C ASN A 167 -19.71 29.10 16.24
N MET A 168 -20.46 28.11 16.75
CA MET A 168 -21.91 28.16 16.75
C MET A 168 -22.34 29.19 17.81
N PRO A 169 -23.01 30.30 17.43
CA PRO A 169 -23.51 31.26 18.41
C PRO A 169 -24.47 30.53 19.34
N THR A 170 -24.17 30.55 20.63
CA THR A 170 -25.12 30.11 21.65
C THR A 170 -26.27 31.11 21.61
N CYS A 171 -27.39 30.72 21.00
CA CYS A 171 -28.64 31.43 21.17
C CYS A 171 -28.98 31.36 22.66
N LYS A 172 -28.56 32.37 23.43
CA LYS A 172 -29.11 32.63 24.75
C LYS A 172 -30.57 32.99 24.52
N PHE A 173 -31.45 32.00 24.60
CA PHE A 173 -32.88 32.23 24.74
C PHE A 173 -33.07 33.09 25.99
N GLY A 174 -33.26 34.38 25.79
CA GLY A 174 -33.67 35.32 26.82
C GLY A 174 -34.99 34.82 27.39
N ARG A 175 -34.95 34.29 28.61
CA ARG A 175 -36.14 34.13 29.43
C ARG A 175 -36.59 35.54 29.82
N ASN A 176 -37.41 36.16 28.96
CA ASN A 176 -38.21 37.29 29.36
C ASN A 176 -39.36 36.71 30.18
N VAL A 177 -39.20 36.79 31.50
CA VAL A 177 -40.24 36.59 32.50
C VAL A 177 -41.26 37.71 32.27
N TRP A 178 -42.45 37.36 31.82
CA TRP A 178 -43.56 38.31 31.75
C TRP A 178 -44.08 38.54 33.17
N THR A 179 -44.04 39.81 33.57
CA THR A 179 -44.78 40.42 34.68
C THR A 179 -46.27 40.22 34.57
#